data_AF-A0A447MXD7-F1
#
_entry.id   AF-A0A447MXD7-F1
#
_cell.length_a   1.000
_cell.length_b   1.000
_cell.length_c   1.000
_cell.angle_alpha   90.00
_cell.angle_beta   90.00
_cell.angle_gamma   90.00
#
_symmetry.space_group_name_H-M   'P 1'
#
loop_
_entity.id
_entity.type
_entity.pdbx_description
1 polymer ?
#
loop_
_entity_poly.entity_id
_entity_poly.type
_entity_poly.pdbx_seq_one_letter_code
_entity_poly.pdbx_strand_id
1 'polypeptide(L)'
;MQDNAQHSGQDQHFTFSTRFELHPTREVYRPQRTVSKPHTKGPQSAIVTGPAGQEIWTDQYGRVKVQFGWDRYGKMDENSSCWIRVSYPWAGKGFGMIQIPRIGQEVLVDFKNGDPDLPIIVGRTYNQDTMPPWGLPGAATQSGIYSHTIGGGPTNANALRFEDKPGSEEVWLHAEKDQRIEVNNNESHWVGNNRVKVIDQSEIATIGAVRDHKVQYDDTSLAGGNKTIQTVKELYLAAGDSITLSLW
;
A
#
# COMPACT_ATOMS: atom_id res chain seq x y z
N MET A 1 -42.80 49.74 -17.43
CA MET A 1 -43.58 51.00 -17.38
C MET A 1 -42.86 51.95 -18.30
N GLN A 2 -43.45 52.28 -19.44
CA GLN A 2 -42.93 53.32 -20.32
C GLN A 2 -44.01 54.39 -20.36
N ASP A 3 -43.64 55.60 -19.97
CA ASP A 3 -44.55 56.73 -19.82
C ASP A 3 -44.49 57.57 -21.10
N ASN A 4 -45.58 57.55 -21.86
CA ASN A 4 -45.75 58.40 -23.04
C ASN A 4 -46.79 59.47 -22.68
N ALA A 5 -46.32 60.57 -22.11
CA ALA A 5 -47.15 61.73 -21.82
C ALA A 5 -47.09 62.72 -22.99
N GLN A 6 -48.09 62.72 -23.88
CA GLN A 6 -48.48 63.92 -24.61
C GLN A 6 -50.00 64.03 -24.79
N HIS A 7 -50.47 65.24 -24.48
CA HIS A 7 -51.77 65.87 -24.75
C HIS A 7 -52.98 65.57 -23.85
N SER A 8 -53.46 66.66 -23.24
CA SER A 8 -54.67 66.79 -22.43
C SER A 8 -55.92 66.81 -23.32
N GLY A 9 -56.84 65.86 -23.13
CA GLY A 9 -58.18 65.96 -23.74
C GLY A 9 -58.92 64.65 -24.05
N GLN A 10 -58.37 63.47 -23.78
CA GLN A 10 -59.09 62.19 -23.90
C GLN A 10 -58.77 61.29 -22.70
N ASP A 11 -59.75 60.51 -22.25
CA ASP A 11 -59.66 59.62 -21.09
C ASP A 11 -58.31 58.87 -21.03
N GLN A 12 -57.53 59.11 -19.97
CA GLN A 12 -56.26 58.43 -19.77
C GLN A 12 -56.54 56.95 -19.43
N HIS A 13 -56.41 56.08 -20.43
CA HIS A 13 -56.51 54.64 -20.24
C HIS A 13 -55.15 54.05 -19.83
N PHE A 14 -55.03 53.65 -18.57
CA PHE A 14 -53.89 52.85 -18.10
C PHE A 14 -54.14 51.37 -18.41
N THR A 15 -53.31 50.78 -19.26
CA THR A 15 -53.39 49.34 -19.57
C THR A 15 -52.36 48.59 -18.75
N PHE A 16 -52.83 47.72 -17.86
CA PHE A 16 -52.01 46.75 -17.15
C PHE A 16 -52.27 45.35 -17.73
N SER A 17 -51.21 44.69 -18.20
CA SER A 17 -51.28 43.32 -18.67
C SER A 17 -50.42 42.44 -17.77
N THR A 18 -51.00 41.35 -17.28
CA THR A 18 -50.28 40.30 -16.56
C THR A 18 -50.58 38.96 -17.21
N ARG A 19 -49.59 38.07 -17.18
CA ARG A 19 -49.70 36.69 -17.66
C ARG A 19 -49.23 35.77 -16.54
N PHE A 20 -50.02 34.74 -16.29
CA PHE A 20 -49.70 33.71 -15.31
C PHE A 20 -49.55 32.36 -16.00
N GLU A 21 -48.68 31.51 -15.44
CA GLU A 21 -48.61 30.09 -15.72
C GLU A 21 -49.06 29.36 -14.46
N LEU A 22 -50.01 28.43 -14.59
CA LEU A 22 -50.72 27.82 -13.47
C LEU A 22 -50.42 26.33 -13.43
N HIS A 23 -50.22 25.77 -12.23
CA HIS A 23 -50.09 24.34 -11.99
C HIS A 23 -51.35 23.81 -11.28
N PRO A 24 -51.89 22.63 -11.64
CA PRO A 24 -53.03 22.05 -10.94
C PRO A 24 -52.76 21.85 -9.45
N THR A 25 -53.69 22.24 -8.58
CA THR A 25 -53.55 22.13 -7.12
C THR A 25 -53.64 20.69 -6.60
N ARG A 26 -54.20 19.78 -7.40
CA ARG A 26 -54.30 18.35 -7.08
C ARG A 26 -53.03 17.56 -7.42
N GLU A 27 -52.09 18.17 -8.14
CA GLU A 27 -50.86 17.53 -8.58
C GLU A 27 -49.67 18.07 -7.78
N VAL A 28 -48.68 17.21 -7.52
CA VAL A 28 -47.43 17.65 -6.86
C VAL A 28 -46.52 18.28 -7.90
N TYR A 29 -46.21 19.56 -7.74
CA TYR A 29 -45.23 20.24 -8.60
C TYR A 29 -43.83 19.64 -8.41
N ARG A 30 -43.19 19.28 -9.52
CA ARG A 30 -41.77 18.88 -9.56
C ARG A 30 -41.04 19.83 -10.51
N PRO A 31 -40.00 20.55 -10.06
CA PRO A 31 -39.26 21.46 -10.93
C PRO A 31 -38.56 20.66 -12.03
N GLN A 32 -38.57 21.20 -13.25
CA GLN A 32 -37.85 20.62 -14.37
C GLN A 32 -36.34 20.67 -14.10
N ARG A 33 -35.62 19.57 -14.38
CA ARG A 33 -34.14 19.55 -14.33
C ARG A 33 -33.58 20.26 -15.56
N THR A 34 -33.40 21.57 -15.47
CA THR A 34 -32.83 22.41 -16.53
C THR A 34 -31.30 22.49 -16.48
N VAL A 35 -30.69 22.14 -15.34
CA VAL A 35 -29.24 22.18 -15.12
C VAL A 35 -28.68 20.76 -15.09
N SER A 36 -27.60 20.52 -15.83
CA SER A 36 -26.89 19.24 -15.84
C SER A 36 -26.12 19.03 -14.53
N LYS A 37 -25.95 17.77 -14.11
CA LYS A 37 -25.11 17.45 -12.96
C LYS A 37 -23.65 17.79 -13.30
N PRO A 38 -22.88 18.39 -12.37
CA PRO A 38 -21.43 18.55 -12.54
C PRO A 38 -20.76 17.20 -12.76
N HIS A 39 -19.77 17.15 -13.66
CA HIS A 39 -18.98 15.96 -13.93
C HIS A 39 -17.48 16.29 -13.89
N THR A 40 -16.69 15.38 -13.37
CA THR A 40 -15.24 15.40 -13.47
C THR A 40 -14.81 14.92 -14.86
N LYS A 41 -13.59 15.30 -15.28
CA LYS A 41 -13.04 14.95 -16.61
C LYS A 41 -11.86 13.97 -16.52
N GLY A 42 -11.59 13.42 -15.35
CA GLY A 42 -10.49 12.50 -15.10
C GLY A 42 -10.07 12.49 -13.63
N PRO A 43 -9.07 11.66 -13.30
CA PRO A 43 -8.56 11.53 -11.94
C PRO A 43 -7.93 12.83 -11.42
N GLN A 44 -7.98 13.02 -10.10
CA GLN A 44 -7.42 14.16 -9.40
C GLN A 44 -6.55 13.70 -8.24
N SER A 45 -5.47 14.43 -7.95
CA SER A 45 -4.67 14.21 -6.74
C SER A 45 -5.41 14.67 -5.49
N ALA A 46 -5.28 13.91 -4.40
CA ALA A 46 -5.73 14.27 -3.07
C ALA A 46 -4.74 13.76 -2.02
N ILE A 47 -4.74 14.38 -0.84
CA ILE A 47 -3.88 13.97 0.28
C ILE A 47 -4.71 13.15 1.27
N VAL A 48 -4.20 12.01 1.71
CA VAL A 48 -4.86 11.17 2.73
C VAL A 48 -4.86 11.88 4.07
N THR A 49 -6.00 11.88 4.76
CA THR A 49 -6.25 12.62 6.00
C THR A 49 -6.75 11.69 7.12
N GLY A 50 -6.66 12.17 8.35
CA GLY A 50 -7.14 11.46 9.54
C GLY A 50 -6.92 12.26 10.83
N PRO A 51 -7.22 11.66 11.99
CA PRO A 51 -7.09 12.34 13.28
C PRO A 51 -5.64 12.71 13.59
N ALA A 52 -5.47 13.77 14.38
CA ALA A 52 -4.15 14.18 14.86
C ALA A 52 -3.45 13.05 15.64
N GLY A 53 -2.14 12.87 15.42
CA GLY A 53 -1.32 11.86 16.08
C GLY A 53 -1.46 10.44 15.54
N GLN A 54 -2.25 10.23 14.49
CA GLN A 54 -2.34 8.96 13.78
C GLN A 54 -1.50 8.97 12.50
N GLU A 55 -0.91 7.83 12.16
CA GLU A 55 -0.27 7.60 10.85
C GLU A 55 -1.20 6.88 9.85
N ILE A 56 -2.15 6.08 10.37
CA ILE A 56 -3.09 5.30 9.56
C ILE A 56 -4.51 5.59 10.06
N TRP A 57 -5.41 5.89 9.13
CA TRP A 57 -6.83 6.02 9.41
C TRP A 57 -7.65 5.28 8.35
N THR A 58 -8.16 4.11 8.73
CA THR A 58 -8.92 3.22 7.86
C THR A 58 -10.11 2.61 8.59
N ASP A 59 -11.11 2.17 7.83
CA ASP A 59 -12.23 1.38 8.35
C ASP A 59 -12.12 -0.12 7.99
N GLN A 60 -13.15 -0.90 8.35
CA GLN A 60 -13.24 -2.34 8.11
C GLN A 60 -13.17 -2.77 6.63
N TYR A 61 -13.30 -1.84 5.68
CA TYR A 61 -13.26 -2.10 4.25
C TYR A 61 -11.95 -1.65 3.60
N GLY A 62 -10.97 -1.18 4.40
CA GLY A 62 -9.73 -0.62 3.87
C GLY A 62 -9.93 0.69 3.14
N ARG A 63 -10.97 1.48 3.50
CA ARG A 63 -11.22 2.82 2.97
C ARG A 63 -10.42 3.85 3.74
N VAL A 64 -10.06 4.94 3.09
CA VAL A 64 -9.39 6.09 3.72
C VAL A 64 -10.20 7.36 3.48
N LYS A 65 -9.83 8.44 4.17
CA LYS A 65 -10.33 9.79 3.92
C LYS A 65 -9.25 10.63 3.27
N VAL A 66 -9.66 11.63 2.50
CA VAL A 66 -8.73 12.50 1.77
C VAL A 66 -9.19 13.96 1.85
N GLN A 67 -8.31 14.88 1.53
CA GLN A 67 -8.67 16.25 1.19
C GLN A 67 -8.17 16.56 -0.22
N PHE A 68 -9.06 17.10 -1.05
CA PHE A 68 -8.73 17.52 -2.40
C PHE A 68 -8.05 18.88 -2.40
N GLY A 69 -7.15 19.14 -3.35
CA GLY A 69 -6.44 20.42 -3.43
C GLY A 69 -7.34 21.66 -3.64
N TRP A 70 -8.56 21.46 -4.15
CA TRP A 70 -9.56 22.52 -4.31
C TRP A 70 -10.45 22.73 -3.07
N ASP A 71 -10.37 21.85 -2.06
CA ASP A 71 -11.13 22.01 -0.83
C ASP A 71 -10.46 23.02 0.11
N ARG A 72 -11.09 24.19 0.21
CA ARG A 72 -10.65 25.31 1.03
C ARG A 72 -11.21 25.29 2.46
N TYR A 73 -12.17 24.41 2.74
CA TYR A 73 -12.85 24.34 4.04
C TYR A 73 -12.34 23.19 4.91
N GLY A 74 -11.83 22.12 4.28
CA GLY A 74 -11.19 21.01 4.96
C GLY A 74 -9.99 21.44 5.81
N LYS A 75 -9.81 20.76 6.95
CA LYS A 75 -8.78 21.07 7.97
C LYS A 75 -7.65 20.03 7.99
N MET A 76 -7.54 19.21 6.96
CA MET A 76 -6.64 18.06 6.88
C MET A 76 -6.84 17.06 8.03
N ASP A 77 -8.09 16.87 8.44
CA ASP A 77 -8.49 16.03 9.57
C ASP A 77 -9.43 14.88 9.15
N GLU A 78 -9.91 14.09 10.12
CA GLU A 78 -10.82 12.98 9.88
C GLU A 78 -12.19 13.36 9.34
N ASN A 79 -12.52 14.65 9.21
CA ASN A 79 -13.80 15.14 8.70
C ASN A 79 -13.70 15.67 7.26
N SER A 80 -12.51 15.64 6.66
CA SER A 80 -12.23 16.19 5.32
C SER A 80 -13.06 15.56 4.19
N SER A 81 -13.41 14.27 4.29
CA SER A 81 -14.23 13.59 3.28
C SER A 81 -15.10 12.46 3.85
N CYS A 82 -15.92 11.89 2.97
CA CYS A 82 -16.49 10.56 3.18
C CYS A 82 -15.39 9.48 3.11
N TRP A 83 -15.73 8.25 3.48
CA TRP A 83 -14.84 7.09 3.30
C TRP A 83 -14.74 6.69 1.83
N ILE A 84 -13.53 6.71 1.29
CA ILE A 84 -13.24 6.43 -0.12
C ILE A 84 -12.58 5.07 -0.26
N ARG A 85 -13.10 4.23 -1.17
CA ARG A 85 -12.50 2.93 -1.48
C ARG A 85 -11.16 3.08 -2.18
N VAL A 86 -10.24 2.17 -1.86
CA VAL A 86 -8.91 2.09 -2.45
C VAL A 86 -8.84 0.92 -3.42
N SER A 87 -8.31 1.17 -4.62
CA SER A 87 -7.91 0.12 -5.56
C SER A 87 -6.66 -0.57 -5.04
N TYR A 88 -6.69 -1.92 -5.04
CA TYR A 88 -5.57 -2.76 -4.62
C TYR A 88 -5.08 -3.61 -5.80
N PRO A 89 -3.79 -3.98 -5.86
CA PRO A 89 -3.26 -4.80 -6.95
C PRO A 89 -3.97 -6.15 -7.12
N TRP A 90 -4.47 -6.73 -6.02
CA TRP A 90 -5.20 -8.00 -6.02
C TRP A 90 -6.21 -8.03 -4.88
N ALA A 91 -7.49 -8.25 -5.16
CA ALA A 91 -8.55 -8.28 -4.14
C ALA A 91 -9.56 -9.41 -4.40
N GLY A 92 -9.60 -10.39 -3.50
CA GLY A 92 -10.51 -11.54 -3.53
C GLY A 92 -11.29 -11.73 -2.22
N LYS A 93 -12.13 -12.77 -2.16
CA LYS A 93 -12.92 -13.10 -0.96
C LYS A 93 -12.02 -13.73 0.11
N GLY A 94 -11.38 -12.90 0.93
CA GLY A 94 -10.50 -13.34 2.04
C GLY A 94 -9.04 -13.55 1.64
N PHE A 95 -8.62 -13.07 0.46
CA PHE A 95 -7.23 -13.14 -0.01
C PHE A 95 -6.91 -11.93 -0.91
N GLY A 96 -5.63 -11.63 -1.10
CA GLY A 96 -5.18 -10.56 -1.99
C GLY A 96 -3.96 -9.82 -1.44
N MET A 97 -3.71 -8.62 -1.99
CA MET A 97 -2.64 -7.73 -1.56
C MET A 97 -3.27 -6.46 -0.98
N ILE A 98 -2.85 -6.07 0.23
CA ILE A 98 -3.35 -4.88 0.90
C ILE A 98 -2.20 -3.96 1.29
N GLN A 99 -2.34 -2.69 0.91
CA GLN A 99 -1.38 -1.62 1.22
C GLN A 99 -2.20 -0.37 1.50
N ILE A 100 -2.55 -0.11 2.75
CA ILE A 100 -3.42 1.01 3.10
C ILE A 100 -2.64 2.33 2.95
N PRO A 101 -3.13 3.33 2.19
CA PRO A 101 -2.53 4.65 2.15
C PRO A 101 -2.45 5.28 3.54
N ARG A 102 -1.29 5.84 3.88
CA ARG A 102 -1.05 6.51 5.17
C ARG A 102 -1.42 7.99 5.09
N ILE A 103 -1.72 8.58 6.25
CA ILE A 103 -1.99 10.01 6.37
C ILE A 103 -0.80 10.80 5.81
N GLY A 104 -1.07 11.85 5.03
CA GLY A 104 -0.08 12.67 4.35
C GLY A 104 0.36 12.15 2.97
N GLN A 105 0.04 10.90 2.61
CA GLN A 105 0.39 10.38 1.28
C GLN A 105 -0.54 10.93 0.19
N GLU A 106 0.01 11.17 -0.99
CA GLU A 106 -0.76 11.55 -2.18
C GLU A 106 -1.36 10.33 -2.88
N VAL A 107 -2.64 10.45 -3.23
CA VAL A 107 -3.41 9.43 -3.95
C VAL A 107 -4.09 10.05 -5.16
N LEU A 108 -4.26 9.24 -6.21
CA LEU A 108 -5.07 9.58 -7.37
C LEU A 108 -6.50 9.10 -7.15
N VAL A 109 -7.45 10.02 -7.21
CA VAL A 109 -8.88 9.78 -7.01
C VAL A 109 -9.60 9.95 -8.34
N ASP A 110 -10.24 8.90 -8.81
CA ASP A 110 -11.19 8.96 -9.93
C ASP A 110 -12.63 8.94 -9.40
N PHE A 111 -13.60 9.18 -10.27
CA PHE A 111 -15.00 9.36 -9.92
C PHE A 111 -15.86 8.49 -10.80
N LYS A 112 -16.71 7.64 -10.21
CA LYS A 112 -17.52 6.68 -10.98
C LYS A 112 -18.44 7.41 -11.94
N ASN A 113 -18.34 7.10 -13.23
CA ASN A 113 -19.06 7.79 -14.30
C ASN A 113 -18.84 9.32 -14.30
N GLY A 114 -17.72 9.81 -13.76
CA GLY A 114 -17.44 11.23 -13.61
C GLY A 114 -18.24 11.94 -12.52
N ASP A 115 -18.98 11.21 -11.67
CA ASP A 115 -19.82 11.80 -10.62
C ASP A 115 -18.96 12.24 -9.40
N PRO A 116 -18.84 13.55 -9.10
CA PRO A 116 -18.04 14.05 -7.99
C PRO A 116 -18.43 13.46 -6.62
N ASP A 117 -19.67 12.97 -6.47
CA ASP A 117 -20.17 12.38 -5.24
C ASP A 117 -19.72 10.91 -5.04
N LEU A 118 -19.11 10.30 -6.06
CA LEU A 118 -18.75 8.87 -6.08
C LEU A 118 -17.24 8.65 -6.29
N PRO A 119 -16.38 9.14 -5.38
CA PRO A 119 -14.93 8.99 -5.50
C PRO A 119 -14.45 7.55 -5.27
N ILE A 120 -13.33 7.22 -5.90
CA ILE A 120 -12.57 5.98 -5.73
C ILE A 120 -11.08 6.26 -5.93
N ILE A 121 -10.23 5.80 -5.02
CA ILE A 121 -8.78 5.91 -5.17
C ILE A 121 -8.31 4.83 -6.14
N VAL A 122 -7.62 5.24 -7.20
CA VAL A 122 -7.16 4.37 -8.30
C VAL A 122 -5.65 4.23 -8.38
N GLY A 123 -4.90 5.11 -7.72
CA GLY A 123 -3.44 5.11 -7.79
C GLY A 123 -2.78 5.90 -6.66
N ARG A 124 -1.44 5.90 -6.68
CA ARG A 124 -0.56 6.58 -5.73
C ARG A 124 0.61 7.18 -6.50
N THR A 125 1.12 8.28 -6.01
CA THR A 125 2.26 8.97 -6.61
C THR A 125 3.24 9.37 -5.53
N TYR A 126 4.53 9.29 -5.87
CA TYR A 126 5.58 9.95 -5.09
C TYR A 126 5.62 11.43 -5.47
N ASN A 127 6.02 12.28 -4.52
CA ASN A 127 6.20 13.71 -4.72
C ASN A 127 7.39 14.21 -3.86
N GLN A 128 7.56 15.52 -3.75
CA GLN A 128 8.70 16.10 -3.01
C GLN A 128 8.67 15.76 -1.50
N ASP A 129 7.50 15.58 -0.91
CA ASP A 129 7.32 15.24 0.50
C ASP A 129 7.36 13.71 0.72
N THR A 130 6.92 12.94 -0.28
CA THR A 130 6.96 11.48 -0.31
C THR A 130 7.88 11.01 -1.43
N MET A 131 9.18 11.06 -1.20
CA MET A 131 10.16 10.62 -2.21
C MET A 131 10.17 9.08 -2.38
N PRO A 132 10.54 8.57 -3.57
CA PRO A 132 10.77 7.14 -3.77
C PRO A 132 11.80 6.57 -2.78
N PRO A 133 11.69 5.28 -2.39
CA PRO A 133 12.52 4.68 -1.34
C PRO A 133 13.99 4.47 -1.74
N TRP A 134 14.32 4.59 -3.03
CA TRP A 134 15.69 4.46 -3.53
C TRP A 134 16.16 5.76 -4.17
N GLY A 135 17.48 5.96 -4.16
CA GLY A 135 18.12 7.17 -4.70
C GLY A 135 18.04 7.25 -6.23
N LEU A 136 16.90 7.66 -6.75
CA LEU A 136 16.70 7.91 -8.17
C LEU A 136 17.35 9.23 -8.62
N PRO A 137 17.86 9.32 -9.87
CA PRO A 137 17.84 8.27 -10.91
C PRO A 137 18.96 7.21 -10.79
N GLY A 138 19.85 7.33 -9.81
CA GLY A 138 21.02 6.43 -9.67
C GLY A 138 20.67 4.95 -9.45
N ALA A 139 19.54 4.68 -8.80
CA ALA A 139 19.01 3.34 -8.54
C ALA A 139 17.92 2.90 -9.54
N ALA A 140 17.97 3.34 -10.79
CA ALA A 140 16.92 3.06 -11.78
C ALA A 140 16.72 1.57 -12.11
N THR A 141 17.70 0.71 -11.83
CA THR A 141 17.63 -0.75 -11.99
C THR A 141 17.06 -1.48 -10.76
N GLN A 142 16.71 -0.75 -9.69
CA GLN A 142 16.12 -1.32 -8.49
C GLN A 142 14.60 -1.28 -8.53
N SER A 143 13.98 -2.37 -8.08
CA SER A 143 12.53 -2.50 -7.95
C SER A 143 12.15 -3.32 -6.71
N GLY A 144 10.88 -3.32 -6.31
CA GLY A 144 10.42 -4.06 -5.13
C GLY A 144 9.48 -3.31 -4.20
N ILE A 145 9.38 -3.79 -2.96
CA ILE A 145 8.51 -3.29 -1.90
C ILE A 145 9.36 -2.91 -0.70
N TYR A 146 9.19 -1.69 -0.21
CA TYR A 146 9.81 -1.19 1.01
C TYR A 146 8.72 -0.65 1.94
N SER A 147 8.56 -1.25 3.11
CA SER A 147 7.59 -0.81 4.12
C SER A 147 8.24 0.15 5.12
N HIS A 148 7.47 0.64 6.09
CA HIS A 148 8.01 1.48 7.16
C HIS A 148 7.30 1.16 8.47
N THR A 149 8.04 0.93 9.54
CA THR A 149 7.50 0.69 10.88
C THR A 149 6.74 1.94 11.36
N ILE A 150 5.53 1.76 11.88
CA ILE A 150 4.74 2.87 12.45
C ILE A 150 5.46 3.39 13.70
N GLY A 151 5.69 4.70 13.77
CA GLY A 151 6.52 5.32 14.81
C GLY A 151 8.00 4.91 14.79
N GLY A 152 8.44 4.20 13.75
CA GLY A 152 9.83 3.80 13.56
C GLY A 152 10.71 4.94 13.05
N GLY A 153 12.01 4.78 13.17
CA GLY A 153 12.98 5.65 12.51
C GLY A 153 13.03 5.41 10.99
N PRO A 154 13.78 6.25 10.24
CA PRO A 154 13.75 6.29 8.78
C PRO A 154 14.13 4.98 8.07
N THR A 155 14.86 4.10 8.75
CA THR A 155 15.38 2.84 8.21
C THR A 155 14.64 1.62 8.73
N ASN A 156 13.67 1.78 9.64
CA ASN A 156 12.96 0.64 10.24
C ASN A 156 11.88 0.15 9.27
N ALA A 157 12.14 -0.99 8.61
CA ALA A 157 11.36 -1.43 7.46
C ALA A 157 11.48 -2.94 7.23
N ASN A 158 10.42 -3.54 6.67
CA ASN A 158 10.55 -4.80 5.95
C ASN A 158 10.68 -4.50 4.45
N ALA A 159 11.51 -5.27 3.74
CA ALA A 159 11.76 -5.05 2.33
C ALA A 159 11.91 -6.35 1.53
N LEU A 160 11.46 -6.29 0.28
CA LEU A 160 11.82 -7.21 -0.79
C LEU A 160 12.27 -6.37 -1.98
N ARG A 161 13.55 -6.43 -2.34
CA ARG A 161 14.14 -5.64 -3.44
C ARG A 161 14.78 -6.56 -4.47
N PHE A 162 14.61 -6.20 -5.73
CA PHE A 162 15.30 -6.76 -6.88
C PHE A 162 16.24 -5.70 -7.45
N GLU A 163 17.49 -6.08 -7.71
CA GLU A 163 18.49 -5.29 -8.44
C GLU A 163 18.74 -6.00 -9.77
N ASP A 164 18.47 -5.30 -10.87
CA ASP A 164 18.60 -5.82 -12.25
C ASP A 164 19.83 -5.26 -12.98
N LYS A 165 20.80 -4.71 -12.24
CA LYS A 165 22.07 -4.24 -12.81
C LYS A 165 22.94 -5.41 -13.28
N PRO A 166 23.35 -5.45 -14.56
CA PRO A 166 24.15 -6.55 -15.10
C PRO A 166 25.45 -6.80 -14.33
N GLY A 167 25.66 -8.05 -13.89
CA GLY A 167 26.84 -8.47 -13.12
C GLY A 167 26.81 -8.04 -11.65
N SER A 168 25.69 -7.51 -11.16
CA SER A 168 25.46 -7.13 -9.77
C SER A 168 24.00 -7.42 -9.37
N GLU A 169 23.38 -8.39 -10.02
CA GLU A 169 22.00 -8.76 -9.78
C GLU A 169 21.82 -9.28 -8.34
N GLU A 170 20.75 -8.86 -7.68
CA GLU A 170 20.50 -9.22 -6.28
C GLU A 170 19.01 -9.32 -5.99
N VAL A 171 18.65 -10.30 -5.16
CA VAL A 171 17.38 -10.29 -4.42
C VAL A 171 17.69 -10.07 -2.94
N TRP A 172 17.21 -8.95 -2.39
CA TRP A 172 17.36 -8.63 -0.97
C TRP A 172 16.01 -8.82 -0.27
N LEU A 173 15.99 -9.74 0.71
CA LEU A 173 14.88 -9.93 1.62
C LEU A 173 15.31 -9.47 3.02
N HIS A 174 14.60 -8.49 3.56
CA HIS A 174 14.89 -7.91 4.87
C HIS A 174 13.65 -7.94 5.75
N ALA A 175 13.81 -8.50 6.95
CA ALA A 175 12.83 -8.47 8.01
C ALA A 175 13.35 -7.56 9.13
N GLU A 176 12.52 -6.59 9.55
CA GLU A 176 12.87 -5.63 10.61
C GLU A 176 13.07 -6.32 11.97
N LYS A 177 12.35 -7.43 12.20
CA LYS A 177 12.36 -8.13 13.48
C LYS A 177 12.36 -9.65 13.32
N ASP A 178 11.20 -10.23 13.05
CA ASP A 178 11.02 -11.67 12.98
C ASP A 178 10.77 -12.09 11.52
N GLN A 179 11.53 -13.07 11.03
CA GLN A 179 11.25 -13.77 9.78
C GLN A 179 10.72 -15.18 10.10
N ARG A 180 9.54 -15.52 9.58
CA ARG A 180 8.96 -16.87 9.68
C ARG A 180 8.72 -17.42 8.28
N ILE A 181 9.14 -18.65 8.05
CA ILE A 181 8.94 -19.39 6.80
C ILE A 181 8.20 -20.68 7.13
N GLU A 182 7.10 -20.95 6.43
CA GLU A 182 6.30 -22.16 6.58
C GLU A 182 6.05 -22.78 5.21
N VAL A 183 6.38 -24.07 5.07
CA VAL A 183 6.23 -24.84 3.83
C VAL A 183 5.48 -26.12 4.15
N ASN A 184 4.26 -26.25 3.64
CA ASN A 184 3.35 -27.36 3.97
C ASN A 184 3.70 -28.69 3.30
N ASN A 185 4.71 -28.73 2.43
CA ASN A 185 5.10 -29.93 1.72
C ASN A 185 6.62 -30.02 1.58
N ASN A 186 7.18 -29.60 0.44
CA ASN A 186 8.61 -29.73 0.14
C ASN A 186 9.25 -28.36 -0.05
N GLU A 187 10.41 -28.16 0.59
CA GLU A 187 11.33 -27.04 0.32
C GLU A 187 12.58 -27.57 -0.40
N SER A 188 13.06 -26.84 -1.40
CA SER A 188 14.33 -27.13 -2.07
C SER A 188 15.14 -25.85 -2.19
N HIS A 189 16.46 -25.96 -2.07
CA HIS A 189 17.38 -24.82 -2.12
C HIS A 189 18.66 -25.26 -2.82
N TRP A 190 18.97 -24.59 -3.93
CA TRP A 190 20.21 -24.75 -4.68
C TRP A 190 20.95 -23.42 -4.73
N VAL A 191 22.26 -23.45 -4.50
CA VAL A 191 23.14 -22.29 -4.59
C VAL A 191 24.24 -22.65 -5.58
N GLY A 192 24.35 -21.91 -6.68
CA GLY A 192 25.30 -22.22 -7.75
C GLY A 192 26.76 -21.91 -7.42
N ASN A 193 27.00 -21.16 -6.35
CA ASN A 193 28.33 -20.83 -5.85
C ASN A 193 28.35 -20.96 -4.32
N ASN A 194 28.67 -19.90 -3.58
CA ASN A 194 28.85 -19.96 -2.13
C ASN A 194 27.59 -19.60 -1.36
N ARG A 195 27.35 -20.30 -0.23
CA ARG A 195 26.36 -19.93 0.79
C ARG A 195 27.07 -19.60 2.09
N VAL A 196 26.80 -18.42 2.64
CA VAL A 196 27.23 -18.02 3.99
C VAL A 196 25.99 -17.92 4.88
N LYS A 197 26.08 -18.46 6.09
CA LYS A 197 25.01 -18.40 7.10
C LYS A 197 25.63 -18.03 8.45
N VAL A 198 25.16 -16.94 9.05
CA VAL A 198 25.62 -16.46 10.36
C VAL A 198 24.40 -16.35 11.28
N ILE A 199 24.55 -16.86 12.50
CA ILE A 199 23.55 -16.77 13.57
C ILE A 199 24.32 -16.32 14.81
N ASP A 200 24.00 -15.13 15.30
CA ASP A 200 24.74 -14.54 16.44
C ASP A 200 24.41 -15.20 17.78
N GLN A 201 23.22 -15.82 17.85
CA GLN A 201 22.69 -16.49 19.04
C GLN A 201 22.59 -17.99 18.76
N SER A 202 21.38 -18.55 18.83
CA SER A 202 21.17 -20.00 18.79
C SER A 202 20.53 -20.45 17.49
N GLU A 203 21.01 -21.58 16.97
CA GLU A 203 20.34 -22.37 15.93
C GLU A 203 19.85 -23.69 16.53
N ILE A 204 18.58 -24.02 16.28
CA ILE A 204 17.98 -25.31 16.65
C ILE A 204 17.40 -25.93 15.39
N ALA A 205 17.74 -27.19 15.12
CA ALA A 205 17.26 -27.94 13.98
C ALA A 205 16.71 -29.30 14.41
N THR A 206 15.45 -29.57 14.08
CA THR A 206 14.78 -30.85 14.33
C THR A 206 14.41 -31.48 13.00
N ILE A 207 14.89 -32.71 12.76
CA ILE A 207 14.57 -33.48 11.56
C ILE A 207 13.76 -34.68 12.00
N GLY A 208 12.52 -34.78 11.51
CA GLY A 208 11.57 -35.81 11.95
C GLY A 208 11.88 -37.23 11.46
N ALA A 209 12.73 -37.36 10.43
CA ALA A 209 13.11 -38.64 9.85
C ALA A 209 14.62 -38.73 9.62
N VAL A 210 15.08 -38.48 8.39
CA VAL A 210 16.49 -38.69 7.98
C VAL A 210 17.15 -37.36 7.68
N ARG A 211 18.35 -37.15 8.22
CA ARG A 211 19.28 -36.10 7.80
C ARG A 211 20.44 -36.75 7.06
N ASP A 212 20.59 -36.44 5.78
CA ASP A 212 21.74 -36.82 4.97
C ASP A 212 22.59 -35.56 4.70
N HIS A 213 23.89 -35.62 4.97
CA HIS A 213 24.82 -34.51 4.77
C HIS A 213 26.06 -35.03 4.06
N LYS A 214 26.34 -34.47 2.87
CA LYS A 214 27.43 -34.89 2.00
C LYS A 214 28.26 -33.68 1.61
N VAL A 215 29.56 -33.76 1.85
CA VAL A 215 30.55 -32.75 1.50
C VAL A 215 31.59 -33.41 0.59
N GLN A 216 31.92 -32.77 -0.54
CA GLN A 216 32.82 -33.35 -1.55
C GLN A 216 34.30 -33.19 -1.19
N TYR A 217 34.61 -32.15 -0.42
CA TYR A 217 35.96 -31.82 0.03
C TYR A 217 35.93 -31.76 1.56
N ASP A 218 36.60 -30.76 2.14
CA ASP A 218 36.77 -30.67 3.58
C ASP A 218 35.45 -30.30 4.29
N ASP A 219 35.16 -31.06 5.35
CA ASP A 219 34.12 -30.72 6.33
C ASP A 219 34.80 -30.36 7.67
N THR A 220 34.71 -29.09 8.04
CA THR A 220 35.31 -28.57 9.28
C THR A 220 34.22 -28.13 10.24
N SER A 221 34.30 -28.60 11.48
CA SER A 221 33.37 -28.20 12.54
C SER A 221 34.14 -27.90 13.82
N LEU A 222 34.03 -26.65 14.27
CA LEU A 222 34.61 -26.17 15.51
C LEU A 222 33.48 -25.82 16.50
N ALA A 223 33.57 -26.37 17.71
CA ALA A 223 32.79 -25.90 18.85
C ALA A 223 33.76 -25.23 19.82
N GLY A 224 33.54 -23.96 20.15
CA GLY A 224 34.34 -23.25 21.16
C GLY A 224 34.09 -23.74 22.60
N GLY A 225 32.98 -24.45 22.81
CA GLY A 225 32.66 -25.16 24.05
C GLY A 225 32.54 -26.66 23.81
N ASN A 226 31.61 -27.31 24.51
CA ASN A 226 31.40 -28.75 24.38
C ASN A 226 30.71 -29.12 23.07
N LYS A 227 31.20 -30.16 22.39
CA LYS A 227 30.50 -30.85 21.31
C LYS A 227 30.00 -32.19 21.82
N THR A 228 28.68 -32.39 21.86
CA THR A 228 28.05 -33.64 22.30
C THR A 228 27.40 -34.34 21.11
N ILE A 229 27.71 -35.62 20.91
CA ILE A 229 27.09 -36.49 19.92
C ILE A 229 26.46 -37.66 20.68
N GLN A 230 25.15 -37.88 20.50
CA GLN A 230 24.41 -38.97 21.15
C GLN A 230 23.63 -39.74 20.09
N THR A 231 23.80 -41.07 20.09
CA THR A 231 23.09 -42.00 19.21
C THR A 231 22.43 -43.09 20.06
N VAL A 232 21.17 -43.43 19.77
CA VAL A 232 20.43 -44.46 20.53
C VAL A 232 20.86 -45.89 20.16
N LYS A 233 21.23 -46.10 18.90
CA LYS A 233 21.65 -47.41 18.38
C LYS A 233 23.17 -47.47 18.21
N GLU A 234 23.64 -46.99 17.07
CA GLU A 234 25.04 -47.11 16.67
C GLU A 234 25.58 -45.73 16.27
N LEU A 235 26.83 -45.47 16.68
CA LEU A 235 27.67 -44.43 16.12
C LEU A 235 28.80 -45.11 15.33
N TYR A 236 28.78 -44.96 14.01
CA TYR A 236 29.79 -45.50 13.11
C TYR A 236 30.70 -44.38 12.60
N LEU A 237 32.00 -44.51 12.84
CA LEU A 237 33.03 -43.60 12.33
C LEU A 237 34.01 -44.41 11.48
N ALA A 238 34.24 -43.97 10.25
CA ALA A 238 35.19 -44.61 9.34
C ALA A 238 35.98 -43.54 8.57
N ALA A 239 37.26 -43.81 8.36
CA ALA A 239 38.14 -43.02 7.52
C ALA A 239 38.91 -43.96 6.59
N GLY A 240 39.20 -43.49 5.37
CA GLY A 240 40.01 -44.24 4.41
C GLY A 240 41.50 -44.25 4.73
N ASP A 241 41.98 -43.30 5.54
CA ASP A 241 43.39 -43.15 5.90
C ASP A 241 43.59 -43.29 7.42
N SER A 242 43.18 -42.29 8.22
CA SER A 242 43.30 -42.34 9.68
C SER A 242 42.17 -41.64 10.42
N ILE A 243 41.91 -42.10 11.66
CA ILE A 243 41.10 -41.40 12.65
C ILE A 243 42.03 -41.01 13.80
N THR A 244 42.18 -39.71 14.04
CA THR A 244 43.04 -39.20 15.12
C THR A 244 42.19 -38.53 16.19
N LEU A 245 42.41 -38.91 17.44
CA LEU A 245 41.86 -38.24 18.62
C LEU A 245 43.04 -37.69 19.42
N SER A 246 43.13 -36.38 19.52
CA SER A 246 44.18 -35.69 20.26
C SER A 246 43.58 -34.74 21.28
N LEU A 247 44.33 -34.52 22.35
CA LEU A 247 44.12 -33.42 23.28
C LEU A 247 45.09 -32.29 22.87
N TRP A 248 44.64 -31.04 22.98
CA TRP A 248 45.50 -29.87 22.79
C TRP A 248 46.41 -29.68 24.02
#